data_AF-A0A4P5P9N2-F1
#
_entry.id   AF-A0A4P5P9N2-F1
#
_cell.length_a   1.000
_cell.length_b   1.000
_cell.length_c   1.000
_cell.angle_alpha   90.00
_cell.angle_beta   90.00
_cell.angle_gamma   90.00
#
_symmetry.space_group_name_H-M   'P 1'
#
loop_
_entity.id
_entity.type
_entity.pdbx_description
1 polymer ?
#
loop_
_entity_poly.entity_id
_entity_poly.type
_entity_poly.pdbx_seq_one_letter_code
_entity_poly.pdbx_strand_id
1 'polypeptide(L)'
;MNISRDVIAFLLYFASLIGLLSGLRRKQSPKKMLRALQFTGGFLLLYLLFLEIQDRSLYMVIPLFFFGLFYFFYRRDKPRLRNGWLFNLFLVSLFIYLTIIAFSTYSLIIIGLLGLLGIAGLLVLLLGVYALVAFLIGNSYLVFKRESHSLPNLLTLILALGLIFLLVLNNFGPSILPGWSLTLLTIPTMILVYFFIVFWNFLSISFIYQLNAPKLNQDYVIVLGAGLSNGETVSPLLAKRIERAIAFYWKQSRETLSPPKFIMSGGQGADEKIPEAAAMKTYAVEQGIPAEEILMESQSTTTLENMRFSKEIMDREKPEGYQAIFASNNYHIFRAGMYADQVGLKADGIGAKTAKYYLPNAFLREFVAILVMKKRVHIVMCSLITLFSVLLAIANYLLTS
;
A
#
# COMPACT_ATOMS: atom_id res chain seq x y z
N MET A 1 35.92 14.41 12.53
CA MET A 1 34.91 13.71 13.35
C MET A 1 34.71 14.50 14.65
N ASN A 2 33.56 15.15 14.83
CA ASN A 2 33.28 15.96 16.04
C ASN A 2 32.41 15.14 17.01
N ILE A 3 33.08 14.29 17.80
CA ILE A 3 32.41 13.32 18.68
C ILE A 3 31.60 14.03 19.78
N SER A 4 32.08 15.15 20.30
CA SER A 4 31.39 15.90 21.36
C SER A 4 30.03 16.42 20.89
N ARG A 5 29.93 16.93 19.67
CA ARG A 5 28.65 17.32 19.03
C ARG A 5 27.64 16.18 19.07
N ASP A 6 28.03 14.99 18.63
CA ASP A 6 27.12 13.85 18.48
C ASP A 6 26.72 13.28 19.84
N VAL A 7 27.64 13.24 20.81
CA VAL A 7 27.34 12.83 22.19
C VAL A 7 26.37 13.81 22.84
N ILE A 8 26.57 15.12 22.68
CA ILE A 8 25.65 16.14 23.22
C ILE A 8 24.27 16.00 22.59
N ALA A 9 24.19 15.86 21.27
CA ALA A 9 22.91 15.66 20.57
C ALA A 9 22.19 14.39 21.07
N PHE A 10 22.92 13.29 21.27
CA PHE A 10 22.36 12.05 21.79
C PHE A 10 21.83 12.22 23.23
N LEU A 11 22.60 12.86 24.12
CA LEU A 11 22.18 13.14 25.49
C LEU A 11 20.92 14.03 25.53
N LEU A 12 20.88 15.09 24.71
CA LEU A 12 19.71 15.97 24.60
C LEU A 12 18.48 15.21 24.09
N TYR A 13 18.65 14.33 23.10
CA TYR A 13 17.58 13.50 22.57
C TYR A 13 16.99 12.59 23.66
N PHE A 14 17.83 11.83 24.38
CA PHE A 14 17.36 10.90 25.41
C PHE A 14 16.73 11.61 26.61
N ALA A 15 17.34 12.70 27.09
CA ALA A 15 16.76 13.50 28.18
C ALA A 15 15.36 14.03 27.82
N SER A 16 15.23 14.57 26.61
CA SER A 16 13.96 15.11 26.11
C SER A 16 12.91 14.03 25.87
N LEU A 17 13.31 12.86 25.34
CA LEU A 17 12.42 11.74 25.10
C LEU A 17 11.91 11.13 26.41
N ILE A 18 12.78 10.97 27.41
CA ILE A 18 12.40 10.47 28.74
C ILE A 18 11.41 11.43 29.40
N GLY A 19 11.66 12.74 29.35
CA GLY A 19 10.72 13.76 29.84
C GLY A 19 9.36 13.72 29.14
N LEU A 20 9.35 13.53 27.82
CA LEU A 20 8.12 13.42 27.03
C LEU A 20 7.32 12.14 27.36
N LEU A 21 8.00 11.04 27.64
CA LEU A 21 7.36 9.75 27.95
C LEU A 21 6.91 9.61 29.41
N SER A 22 7.62 10.26 30.35
CA SER A 22 7.31 10.24 31.79
C SER A 22 6.03 11.02 32.11
N GLY A 23 5.72 12.08 31.36
CA GLY A 23 4.49 12.87 31.52
C GLY A 23 3.19 12.16 31.08
N LEU A 24 3.28 10.94 30.52
CA LEU A 24 2.11 10.23 30.00
C LEU A 24 1.70 9.06 30.91
N ARG A 25 0.39 8.88 31.17
CA ARG A 25 -0.13 7.73 31.96
C ARG A 25 -0.02 6.41 31.18
N ARG A 26 0.18 5.28 31.87
CA ARG A 26 0.32 3.92 31.26
C ARG A 26 -0.83 3.53 30.32
N LYS A 27 -2.07 3.98 30.57
CA LYS A 27 -3.26 3.71 29.71
C LYS A 27 -3.22 4.34 28.31
N GLN A 28 -2.28 5.25 28.00
CA GLN A 28 -2.20 5.95 26.71
C GLN A 28 -1.18 5.37 25.71
N SER A 29 -0.79 4.10 25.85
CA SER A 29 0.30 3.45 25.09
C SER A 29 0.35 3.79 23.57
N PRO A 30 -0.75 3.73 22.79
CA PRO A 30 -0.70 4.05 21.35
C PRO A 30 -0.40 5.53 21.08
N LYS A 31 -0.95 6.43 21.90
CA LYS A 31 -0.70 7.88 21.80
C LYS A 31 0.72 8.23 22.25
N LYS A 32 1.27 7.50 23.24
CA LYS A 32 2.67 7.64 23.66
C LYS A 32 3.62 7.31 22.52
N MET A 33 3.41 6.16 21.86
CA MET A 33 4.26 5.71 20.77
C MET A 33 4.24 6.69 19.59
N LEU A 34 3.05 7.19 19.22
CA LEU A 34 2.94 8.18 18.15
C LEU A 34 3.69 9.48 18.47
N ARG A 35 3.55 10.00 19.70
CA ARG A 35 4.26 11.21 20.14
C ARG A 35 5.77 11.01 20.17
N ALA A 36 6.24 9.85 20.60
CA ALA A 36 7.65 9.51 20.58
C ALA A 36 8.19 9.51 19.14
N LEU A 37 7.48 8.88 18.20
CA LEU A 37 7.87 8.88 16.78
C LEU A 37 7.90 10.29 16.18
N GLN A 38 6.90 11.12 16.49
CA GLN A 38 6.87 12.52 16.05
C GLN A 38 8.04 13.33 16.62
N PHE A 39 8.35 13.13 17.90
CA PHE A 39 9.48 13.78 18.55
C PHE A 39 10.82 13.34 17.94
N THR A 40 11.04 12.04 17.77
CA THR A 40 12.25 11.49 17.15
C THR A 40 12.43 12.00 15.72
N GLY A 41 11.36 12.00 14.92
CA GLY A 41 11.39 12.55 13.56
C GLY A 41 11.74 14.04 13.54
N GLY A 42 11.12 14.83 14.41
CA GLY A 42 11.41 16.27 14.54
C GLY A 42 12.84 16.55 15.00
N PHE A 43 13.34 15.79 15.98
CA PHE A 43 14.72 15.90 16.45
C PHE A 43 15.73 15.57 15.34
N LEU A 44 15.53 14.47 14.62
CA LEU A 44 16.40 14.09 13.49
C LEU A 44 16.41 15.17 12.40
N LEU A 45 15.25 15.75 12.08
CA LEU A 45 15.16 16.84 11.11
C LEU A 45 15.97 18.06 11.56
N LEU A 46 15.81 18.49 12.82
CA LEU A 46 16.57 19.62 13.37
C LEU A 46 18.08 19.34 13.41
N TYR A 47 18.47 18.12 13.76
CA TYR A 47 19.87 17.70 13.77
C TYR A 47 20.46 17.69 12.35
N LEU A 48 19.73 17.20 11.35
CA LEU A 48 20.14 17.25 9.95
C LEU A 48 20.30 18.68 9.44
N LEU A 49 19.37 19.58 9.77
CA LEU A 49 19.50 21.01 9.45
C LEU A 49 20.73 21.65 10.11
N PHE A 50 21.00 21.30 11.37
CA PHE A 50 22.20 21.76 12.06
C PHE A 50 23.49 21.27 11.38
N LEU A 51 23.52 20.01 10.93
CA LEU A 51 24.65 19.47 10.17
C LEU A 51 24.85 20.20 8.84
N GLU A 52 23.78 20.53 8.11
CA GLU A 52 23.87 21.30 6.87
C GLU A 52 24.41 22.72 7.10
N ILE A 53 23.93 23.40 8.13
CA ILE A 53 24.40 24.74 8.50
C ILE A 53 25.89 24.70 8.85
N GLN A 54 26.31 23.68 9.61
CA GLN A 54 27.71 23.49 10.00
C GLN A 54 28.62 23.22 8.78
N ASP A 55 28.15 22.38 7.85
CA ASP A 55 28.88 21.96 6.65
C ASP A 55 28.74 22.97 5.48
N ARG A 56 27.92 24.01 5.66
CA ARG A 56 27.55 25.00 4.62
C ARG A 56 27.00 24.33 3.34
N SER A 57 26.28 23.24 3.50
CA SER A 57 25.68 22.47 2.40
C SER A 57 24.17 22.68 2.30
N LEU A 58 23.57 22.26 1.18
CA LEU A 58 22.13 22.37 0.89
C LEU A 58 21.58 21.07 0.26
N TYR A 59 22.17 19.93 0.60
CA TYR A 59 21.84 18.65 -0.03
C TYR A 59 20.39 18.20 0.26
N MET A 60 19.81 18.64 1.38
CA MET A 60 18.43 18.35 1.81
C MET A 60 17.38 18.92 0.87
N VAL A 61 17.73 19.92 0.04
CA VAL A 61 16.81 20.50 -0.95
C VAL A 61 16.31 19.43 -1.93
N ILE A 62 17.14 18.44 -2.31
CA ILE A 62 16.77 17.40 -3.27
C ILE A 62 15.65 16.48 -2.72
N PRO A 63 15.79 15.83 -1.55
CA PRO A 63 14.68 15.04 -0.99
C PRO A 63 13.45 15.89 -0.66
N LEU A 64 13.63 17.14 -0.21
CA LEU A 64 12.49 18.04 0.02
C LEU A 64 11.74 18.38 -1.27
N PHE A 65 12.44 18.54 -2.39
CA PHE A 65 11.82 18.75 -3.70
C PHE A 65 10.95 17.55 -4.10
N PHE A 66 11.49 16.33 -4.03
CA PHE A 66 10.69 15.12 -4.35
C PHE A 66 9.53 14.92 -3.38
N PHE A 67 9.71 15.20 -2.09
CA PHE A 67 8.63 15.17 -1.11
C PHE A 67 7.56 16.23 -1.42
N GLY A 68 7.97 17.44 -1.80
CA GLY A 68 7.07 18.52 -2.20
C GLY A 68 6.25 18.16 -3.43
N LEU A 69 6.88 17.59 -4.46
CA LEU A 69 6.19 17.07 -5.65
C LEU A 69 5.20 15.96 -5.29
N PHE A 70 5.65 14.97 -4.52
CA PHE A 70 4.79 13.90 -4.03
C PHE A 70 3.57 14.46 -3.29
N TYR A 71 3.79 15.35 -2.32
CA TYR A 71 2.73 15.96 -1.52
C TYR A 71 1.75 16.76 -2.38
N PHE A 72 2.27 17.57 -3.31
CA PHE A 72 1.48 18.39 -4.22
C PHE A 72 0.54 17.55 -5.12
N PHE A 73 1.06 16.48 -5.70
CA PHE A 73 0.27 15.58 -6.55
C PHE A 73 -0.67 14.69 -5.74
N TYR A 74 -0.20 14.18 -4.60
CA TYR A 74 -1.01 13.34 -3.72
C TYR A 74 -2.22 14.08 -3.16
N ARG A 75 -2.08 15.37 -2.82
CA ARG A 75 -3.20 16.19 -2.31
C ARG A 75 -4.30 16.46 -3.35
N ARG A 76 -3.97 16.41 -4.64
CA ARG A 76 -4.92 16.61 -5.73
C ARG A 76 -5.60 15.30 -6.13
N ASP A 77 -4.78 14.29 -6.42
CA ASP A 77 -5.25 13.01 -6.96
C ASP A 77 -4.61 11.86 -6.18
N LYS A 78 -5.22 11.46 -5.06
CA LYS A 78 -4.64 10.44 -4.17
C LYS A 78 -4.48 9.06 -4.83
N PRO A 79 -5.47 8.48 -5.54
CA PRO A 79 -5.42 7.09 -6.00
C PRO A 79 -4.65 6.94 -7.33
N ARG A 80 -3.49 7.60 -7.48
CA ARG A 80 -2.66 7.50 -8.69
C ARG A 80 -1.34 6.78 -8.44
N LEU A 81 -1.01 5.82 -9.31
CA LEU A 81 0.24 5.06 -9.25
C LEU A 81 1.49 5.93 -9.37
N ARG A 82 1.40 7.11 -10.02
CA ARG A 82 2.49 8.11 -10.10
C ARG A 82 2.93 8.59 -8.71
N ASN A 83 2.01 8.69 -7.76
CA ASN A 83 2.34 9.16 -6.42
C ASN A 83 3.26 8.16 -5.69
N GLY A 84 3.13 6.86 -5.98
CA GLY A 84 4.09 5.85 -5.52
C GLY A 84 5.51 6.13 -6.04
N TRP A 85 5.64 6.47 -7.33
CA TRP A 85 6.96 6.72 -7.93
C TRP A 85 7.61 7.96 -7.32
N LEU A 86 6.85 9.04 -7.12
CA LEU A 86 7.36 10.25 -6.48
C LEU A 86 7.76 9.99 -5.02
N PHE A 87 6.99 9.18 -4.29
CA PHE A 87 7.35 8.81 -2.92
C PHE A 87 8.61 7.94 -2.88
N ASN A 88 8.75 6.98 -3.79
CA ASN A 88 9.95 6.14 -3.87
C ASN A 88 11.19 6.96 -4.28
N LEU A 89 11.04 7.95 -5.17
CA LEU A 89 12.11 8.90 -5.50
C LEU A 89 12.49 9.76 -4.29
N PHE A 90 11.52 10.19 -3.48
CA PHE A 90 11.80 10.83 -2.20
C PHE A 90 12.61 9.91 -1.26
N LEU A 91 12.25 8.62 -1.13
CA LEU A 91 13.00 7.70 -0.28
C LEU A 91 14.43 7.45 -0.77
N VAL A 92 14.61 7.27 -2.09
CA VAL A 92 15.95 7.07 -2.69
C VAL A 92 16.81 8.32 -2.52
N SER A 93 16.27 9.51 -2.81
CA SER A 93 16.99 10.77 -2.64
C SER A 93 17.31 11.05 -1.17
N LEU A 94 16.42 10.70 -0.24
CA LEU A 94 16.68 10.80 1.19
C LEU A 94 17.82 9.86 1.61
N PHE A 95 17.85 8.63 1.11
CA PHE A 95 18.95 7.70 1.40
C PHE A 95 20.29 8.23 0.89
N ILE A 96 20.35 8.70 -0.36
CA ILE A 96 21.56 9.32 -0.94
C ILE A 96 22.01 10.53 -0.12
N TYR A 97 21.07 11.40 0.25
CA TYR A 97 21.33 12.56 1.11
C TYR A 97 21.96 12.16 2.44
N LEU A 98 21.39 11.18 3.14
CA LEU A 98 21.92 10.68 4.41
C LEU A 98 23.34 10.13 4.23
N THR A 99 23.60 9.40 3.14
CA THR A 99 24.95 8.91 2.81
C THR A 99 25.95 10.04 2.63
N ILE A 100 25.60 11.07 1.86
CA ILE A 100 26.48 12.23 1.63
C ILE A 100 26.80 12.94 2.96
N ILE A 101 25.78 13.27 3.76
CA ILE A 101 25.96 13.93 5.06
C ILE A 101 26.74 13.07 6.05
N ALA A 102 26.55 11.76 6.03
CA ALA A 102 27.32 10.85 6.87
C ALA A 102 28.83 10.94 6.58
N PHE A 103 29.22 10.99 5.31
CA PHE A 103 30.62 11.05 4.90
C PHE A 103 31.20 12.47 5.00
N SER A 104 30.45 13.54 4.71
CA SER A 104 30.97 14.91 4.81
C SER A 104 31.16 15.35 6.27
N THR A 105 30.18 15.08 7.12
CA THR A 105 30.17 15.56 8.52
C THR A 105 30.77 14.57 9.51
N TYR A 106 31.06 13.33 9.07
CA TYR A 106 31.47 12.20 9.92
C TYR A 106 30.56 12.05 11.16
N SER A 107 29.24 12.21 10.97
CA SER A 107 28.26 12.10 12.05
C SER A 107 28.06 10.66 12.47
N LEU A 108 28.37 10.34 13.74
CA LEU A 108 28.18 9.00 14.30
C LEU A 108 26.70 8.59 14.33
N ILE A 109 25.78 9.56 14.52
CA ILE A 109 24.34 9.30 14.54
C ILE A 109 23.86 8.83 13.16
N ILE A 110 24.24 9.55 12.10
CA ILE A 110 23.82 9.22 10.73
C ILE A 110 24.54 7.96 10.23
N ILE A 111 25.84 7.83 10.50
CA ILE A 111 26.61 6.61 10.18
C ILE A 111 26.01 5.40 10.89
N GLY A 112 25.65 5.51 12.17
CA GLY A 112 24.99 4.43 12.91
C GLY A 112 23.64 4.04 12.30
N LEU A 113 22.82 5.03 11.91
CA LEU A 113 21.55 4.79 11.23
C LEU A 113 21.75 4.07 9.88
N LEU A 114 22.68 4.55 9.05
CA LEU A 114 22.99 3.91 7.77
C LEU A 114 23.61 2.52 7.94
N GLY A 115 24.43 2.31 8.97
CA GLY A 115 25.00 1.01 9.32
C GLY A 115 23.91 -0.01 9.66
N LEU A 116 22.92 0.38 10.48
CA LEU A 116 21.76 -0.45 10.79
C LEU A 116 20.94 -0.79 9.53
N LEU A 117 20.69 0.21 8.68
CA LEU A 117 19.99 0.00 7.40
C LEU A 117 20.80 -0.88 6.45
N GLY A 118 22.12 -0.73 6.42
CA GLY A 118 23.05 -1.52 5.62
C GLY A 118 23.09 -2.99 6.06
N ILE A 119 23.14 -3.25 7.37
CA ILE A 119 23.04 -4.61 7.94
C ILE A 119 21.70 -5.24 7.58
N ALA A 120 20.60 -4.51 7.75
CA ALA A 120 19.28 -5.00 7.35
C ALA A 120 19.19 -5.29 5.85
N GLY A 121 19.76 -4.40 5.02
CA GLY A 121 19.87 -4.59 3.57
C GLY A 121 20.69 -5.81 3.19
N LEU A 122 21.81 -6.05 3.86
CA LEU A 122 22.65 -7.23 3.66
C LEU A 122 21.90 -8.52 4.02
N LEU A 123 21.17 -8.54 5.15
CA LEU A 123 20.34 -9.68 5.52
C LEU A 123 19.25 -9.96 4.48
N VAL A 124 18.62 -8.91 3.93
CA VAL A 124 17.63 -9.06 2.84
C VAL A 124 18.30 -9.56 1.55
N LEU A 125 19.50 -9.09 1.22
CA LEU A 125 20.23 -9.55 0.04
C LEU A 125 20.59 -11.05 0.14
N LEU A 126 21.06 -11.49 1.31
CA LEU A 126 21.53 -12.86 1.52
C LEU A 126 20.38 -13.85 1.75
N LEU A 127 19.37 -13.46 2.54
CA LEU A 127 18.33 -14.36 3.04
C LEU A 127 16.93 -14.00 2.53
N GLY A 128 16.74 -12.82 1.94
CA GLY A 128 15.41 -12.28 1.65
C GLY A 128 14.61 -13.11 0.67
N VAL A 129 15.22 -13.64 -0.39
CA VAL A 129 14.51 -14.49 -1.35
C VAL A 129 14.07 -15.81 -0.71
N TYR A 130 14.94 -16.46 0.07
CA TYR A 130 14.61 -17.69 0.79
C TYR A 130 13.52 -17.46 1.85
N ALA A 131 13.63 -16.38 2.61
CA ALA A 131 12.62 -15.98 3.59
C ALA A 131 11.27 -15.68 2.91
N LEU A 132 11.28 -15.03 1.74
CA LEU A 132 10.09 -14.76 0.95
C LEU A 132 9.42 -16.06 0.47
N VAL A 133 10.20 -17.01 -0.07
CA VAL A 133 9.67 -18.31 -0.52
C VAL A 133 9.04 -19.06 0.66
N ALA A 134 9.74 -19.17 1.79
CA ALA A 134 9.22 -19.82 2.99
C ALA A 134 7.93 -19.15 3.49
N PHE A 135 7.89 -17.82 3.50
CA PHE A 135 6.71 -17.04 3.85
C PHE A 135 5.53 -17.30 2.91
N LEU A 136 5.76 -17.32 1.59
CA LEU A 136 4.70 -17.54 0.59
C LEU A 136 4.12 -18.95 0.69
N ILE A 137 4.95 -19.98 0.91
CA ILE A 137 4.49 -21.36 1.12
C ILE A 137 3.67 -21.49 2.40
N GLY A 138 4.17 -20.92 3.51
CA GLY A 138 3.44 -20.90 4.77
C GLY A 138 2.10 -20.16 4.65
N ASN A 139 2.08 -19.06 3.90
CA ASN A 139 0.87 -18.32 3.61
C ASN A 139 -0.11 -19.13 2.75
N SER A 140 0.36 -19.78 1.68
CA SER A 140 -0.50 -20.59 0.83
C SER A 140 -1.14 -21.75 1.57
N TYR A 141 -0.41 -22.39 2.51
CA TYR A 141 -0.99 -23.43 3.37
C TYR A 141 -2.15 -22.90 4.23
N LEU A 142 -1.97 -21.72 4.85
CA LEU A 142 -3.01 -21.11 5.68
C LEU A 142 -4.25 -20.70 4.88
N VAL A 143 -4.05 -20.13 3.67
CA VAL A 143 -5.13 -19.75 2.77
C VAL A 143 -5.87 -20.99 2.26
N PHE A 144 -5.14 -22.03 1.84
CA PHE A 144 -5.72 -23.28 1.36
C PHE A 144 -6.58 -23.99 2.42
N LYS A 145 -6.23 -23.88 3.71
CA LYS A 145 -7.00 -24.48 4.81
C LYS A 145 -8.28 -23.71 5.16
N ARG A 146 -8.30 -22.39 4.92
CA ARG A 146 -9.35 -21.49 5.45
C ARG A 146 -10.26 -20.88 4.38
N GLU A 147 -9.84 -20.91 3.12
CA GLU A 147 -10.52 -20.30 1.99
C GLU A 147 -10.81 -21.34 0.91
N SER A 148 -11.65 -20.99 -0.06
CA SER A 148 -11.94 -21.86 -1.21
C SER A 148 -10.70 -22.12 -2.08
N HIS A 149 -10.63 -23.27 -2.73
CA HIS A 149 -9.51 -23.65 -3.61
C HIS A 149 -9.60 -23.05 -5.01
N SER A 150 -10.01 -21.77 -5.10
CA SER A 150 -10.09 -21.03 -6.34
C SER A 150 -8.72 -20.54 -6.80
N LEU A 151 -8.54 -20.32 -8.11
CA LEU A 151 -7.28 -19.83 -8.69
C LEU A 151 -6.74 -18.55 -8.00
N PRO A 152 -7.57 -17.53 -7.66
CA PRO A 152 -7.09 -16.36 -6.94
C PRO A 152 -6.53 -16.65 -5.54
N ASN A 153 -6.95 -17.75 -4.91
CA ASN A 153 -6.45 -18.18 -3.60
C ASN A 153 -5.13 -18.98 -3.69
N LEU A 154 -4.69 -19.34 -4.90
CA LEU A 154 -3.44 -20.04 -5.17
C LEU A 154 -2.30 -19.10 -5.62
N LEU A 155 -2.52 -17.79 -5.71
CA LEU A 155 -1.53 -16.84 -6.24
C LEU A 155 -0.20 -16.86 -5.47
N THR A 156 -0.26 -16.96 -4.14
CA THR A 156 0.96 -17.06 -3.31
C THR A 156 1.74 -18.35 -3.55
N LEU A 157 1.04 -19.46 -3.80
CA LEU A 157 1.67 -20.74 -4.15
C LEU A 157 2.32 -20.67 -5.53
N ILE A 158 1.60 -20.14 -6.53
CA ILE A 158 2.12 -19.98 -7.89
C ILE A 158 3.38 -19.11 -7.88
N LEU A 159 3.37 -18.00 -7.13
CA LEU A 159 4.54 -17.14 -6.99
C LEU A 159 5.70 -17.87 -6.29
N ALA A 160 5.44 -18.64 -5.24
CA ALA A 160 6.47 -19.40 -4.55
C ALA A 160 7.13 -20.45 -5.47
N LEU A 161 6.33 -21.23 -6.20
CA LEU A 161 6.83 -22.24 -7.14
C LEU A 161 7.62 -21.59 -8.28
N GLY A 162 7.15 -20.45 -8.80
CA GLY A 162 7.89 -19.67 -9.80
C GLY A 162 9.25 -19.19 -9.30
N LEU A 163 9.32 -18.69 -8.06
CA LEU A 163 10.58 -18.27 -7.45
C LEU A 163 11.53 -19.45 -7.21
N ILE A 164 11.03 -20.60 -6.75
CA ILE A 164 11.83 -21.82 -6.59
C ILE A 164 12.39 -22.27 -7.94
N PHE A 165 11.54 -22.32 -8.97
CA PHE A 165 11.94 -22.68 -10.32
C PHE A 165 13.06 -21.76 -10.84
N LEU A 166 12.92 -20.44 -10.64
CA LEU A 166 13.96 -19.48 -11.03
C LEU A 166 15.25 -19.61 -10.23
N LEU A 167 15.17 -19.93 -8.94
CA LEU A 167 16.36 -20.21 -8.13
C LEU A 167 17.09 -21.44 -8.64
N VAL A 168 16.36 -22.55 -8.88
CA VAL A 168 16.95 -23.78 -9.44
C VAL A 168 17.55 -23.51 -10.81
N LEU A 169 16.83 -22.81 -11.68
CA LEU A 169 17.29 -22.48 -13.03
C LEU A 169 18.57 -21.62 -13.01
N ASN A 170 18.67 -20.63 -12.13
CA ASN A 170 19.86 -19.78 -12.04
C ASN A 170 21.08 -20.50 -11.40
N ASN A 171 20.86 -21.41 -10.44
CA ASN A 171 21.96 -22.12 -9.77
C ASN A 171 22.47 -23.33 -10.57
N PHE A 172 21.57 -24.06 -11.26
CA PHE A 172 21.92 -25.28 -11.99
C PHE A 172 21.88 -25.10 -13.52
N GLY A 173 21.27 -24.04 -14.04
CA GLY A 173 21.26 -23.76 -15.48
C GLY A 173 22.65 -23.66 -16.09
N PRO A 174 23.62 -22.93 -15.48
CA PRO A 174 24.97 -22.80 -16.01
C PRO A 174 25.76 -24.10 -16.16
N SER A 175 25.44 -25.14 -15.39
CA SER A 175 26.12 -26.45 -15.51
C SER A 175 25.47 -27.38 -16.56
N ILE A 176 24.24 -27.08 -16.99
CA ILE A 176 23.46 -27.92 -17.90
C ILE A 176 23.41 -27.33 -19.31
N LEU A 177 23.34 -26.00 -19.40
CA LEU A 177 23.05 -25.28 -20.64
C LEU A 177 24.32 -24.79 -21.35
N PRO A 178 24.32 -24.73 -22.69
CA PRO A 178 25.47 -24.23 -23.45
C PRO A 178 25.70 -22.74 -23.19
N GLY A 179 26.96 -22.30 -23.23
CA GLY A 179 27.40 -20.95 -22.85
C GLY A 179 26.63 -19.81 -23.52
N TRP A 180 26.29 -19.95 -24.80
CA TRP A 180 25.53 -18.95 -25.55
C TRP A 180 24.10 -18.71 -25.01
N SER A 181 23.51 -19.72 -24.36
CA SER A 181 22.14 -19.67 -23.84
C SER A 181 22.07 -19.11 -22.41
N LEU A 182 23.22 -18.94 -21.73
CA LEU A 182 23.26 -18.43 -20.35
C LEU A 182 22.75 -17.00 -20.25
N THR A 183 23.01 -16.16 -21.25
CA THR A 183 22.46 -14.80 -21.30
C THR A 183 20.94 -14.80 -21.40
N LEU A 184 20.33 -15.82 -22.03
CA LEU A 184 18.87 -15.95 -22.12
C LEU A 184 18.22 -16.32 -20.77
N LEU A 185 18.94 -16.99 -19.87
CA LEU A 185 18.47 -17.27 -18.50
C LEU A 185 18.23 -16.00 -17.68
N THR A 186 18.84 -14.88 -18.08
CA THR A 186 18.63 -13.59 -17.40
C THR A 186 17.25 -12.99 -17.67
N ILE A 187 16.59 -13.37 -18.78
CA ILE A 187 15.28 -12.81 -19.18
C ILE A 187 14.23 -12.93 -18.07
N PRO A 188 13.91 -14.13 -17.55
CA PRO A 188 12.90 -14.25 -16.50
C PRO A 188 13.31 -13.55 -15.20
N THR A 189 14.60 -13.50 -14.87
CA THR A 189 15.12 -12.75 -13.72
C THR A 189 14.89 -11.24 -13.90
N MET A 190 15.17 -10.68 -15.08
CA MET A 190 14.94 -9.26 -15.39
C MET A 190 13.46 -8.91 -15.40
N ILE A 191 12.60 -9.79 -15.93
CA ILE A 191 11.14 -9.63 -15.87
C ILE A 191 10.65 -9.66 -14.41
N LEU A 192 11.19 -10.56 -13.59
CA LEU A 192 10.87 -10.62 -12.16
C LEU A 192 11.29 -9.34 -11.43
N VAL A 193 12.50 -8.83 -11.69
CA VAL A 193 12.98 -7.55 -11.13
C VAL A 193 12.05 -6.41 -11.54
N TYR A 194 11.65 -6.35 -12.82
CA TYR A 194 10.68 -5.35 -13.29
C TYR A 194 9.36 -5.43 -12.51
N PHE A 195 8.75 -6.62 -12.41
CA PHE A 195 7.49 -6.78 -11.66
C PHE A 195 7.66 -6.52 -10.16
N PHE A 196 8.83 -6.82 -9.59
CA PHE A 196 9.14 -6.48 -8.20
C PHE A 196 9.15 -4.96 -7.99
N ILE A 197 9.77 -4.18 -8.88
CA ILE A 197 9.76 -2.71 -8.81
C ILE A 197 8.32 -2.18 -8.96
N VAL A 198 7.55 -2.69 -9.92
CA VAL A 198 6.15 -2.28 -10.11
C VAL A 198 5.28 -2.66 -8.90
N PHE A 199 5.50 -3.83 -8.30
CA PHE A 199 4.83 -4.29 -7.08
C PHE A 199 5.20 -3.40 -5.88
N TRP A 200 6.49 -3.07 -5.72
CA TRP A 200 6.96 -2.16 -4.68
C TRP A 200 6.31 -0.79 -4.80
N ASN A 201 6.21 -0.26 -6.04
CA ASN A 201 5.51 0.99 -6.30
C ASN A 201 4.04 0.90 -5.88
N PHE A 202 3.32 -0.14 -6.30
CA PHE A 202 1.94 -0.39 -5.90
C PHE A 202 1.78 -0.50 -4.38
N LEU A 203 2.67 -1.24 -3.71
CA LEU A 203 2.62 -1.46 -2.27
C LEU A 203 2.85 -0.14 -1.51
N SER A 204 3.85 0.65 -1.94
CA SER A 204 4.17 1.94 -1.32
C SER A 204 2.97 2.90 -1.33
N ILE A 205 2.33 3.08 -2.49
CA ILE A 205 1.18 3.97 -2.59
C ILE A 205 -0.07 3.40 -1.92
N SER A 206 -0.28 2.08 -1.97
CA SER A 206 -1.40 1.44 -1.27
C SER A 206 -1.27 1.56 0.25
N PHE A 207 -0.05 1.52 0.78
CA PHE A 207 0.22 1.76 2.20
C PHE A 207 -0.08 3.21 2.58
N ILE A 208 0.43 4.17 1.82
CA ILE A 208 0.16 5.60 2.04
C ILE A 208 -1.34 5.90 1.98
N TYR A 209 -2.05 5.32 1.01
CA TYR A 209 -3.50 5.53 0.85
C TYR A 209 -4.30 5.01 2.06
N GLN A 210 -3.83 3.98 2.75
CA GLN A 210 -4.43 3.50 4.00
C GLN A 210 -4.29 4.48 5.17
N LEU A 211 -3.32 5.40 5.11
CA LEU A 211 -3.12 6.43 6.13
C LEU A 211 -4.07 7.63 5.94
N ASN A 212 -4.93 7.60 4.92
CA ASN A 212 -5.92 8.65 4.71
C ASN A 212 -6.88 8.76 5.91
N ALA A 213 -6.97 9.97 6.44
CA ALA A 213 -7.96 10.36 7.44
C ALA A 213 -8.91 11.38 6.79
N PRO A 214 -10.09 10.95 6.34
CA PRO A 214 -11.06 11.87 5.77
C PRO A 214 -11.53 12.89 6.81
N LYS A 215 -11.89 14.07 6.33
CA LYS A 215 -12.53 15.10 7.15
C LYS A 215 -13.92 14.64 7.59
N LEU A 216 -14.34 15.07 8.78
CA LEU A 216 -15.65 14.76 9.35
C LEU A 216 -16.72 15.73 8.85
N ASN A 217 -16.88 15.83 7.55
CA ASN A 217 -17.87 16.72 6.91
C ASN A 217 -18.46 16.04 5.66
N GLN A 218 -18.70 14.73 5.76
CA GLN A 218 -19.19 13.92 4.66
C GLN A 218 -20.72 13.91 4.67
N ASP A 219 -21.33 14.04 3.50
CA ASP A 219 -22.77 13.85 3.31
C ASP A 219 -23.11 12.38 3.14
N TYR A 220 -22.21 11.60 2.53
CA TYR A 220 -22.43 10.18 2.22
C TYR A 220 -21.23 9.29 2.59
N VAL A 221 -21.54 8.07 3.02
CA VAL A 221 -20.59 6.96 3.18
C VAL A 221 -21.05 5.78 2.33
N ILE A 222 -20.34 5.53 1.24
CA ILE A 222 -20.60 4.39 0.35
C ILE A 222 -19.95 3.15 0.95
N VAL A 223 -20.71 2.10 1.25
CA VAL A 223 -20.15 0.81 1.68
C VAL A 223 -20.12 -0.11 0.47
N LEU A 224 -18.92 -0.57 0.09
CA LEU A 224 -18.76 -1.44 -1.07
C LEU A 224 -19.00 -2.91 -0.72
N GLY A 225 -19.77 -3.60 -1.56
CA GLY A 225 -19.99 -5.04 -1.51
C GLY A 225 -18.72 -5.89 -1.56
N ALA A 226 -18.78 -7.07 -0.95
CA ALA A 226 -17.67 -8.01 -0.78
C ALA A 226 -18.10 -9.49 -0.88
N GLY A 227 -19.31 -9.76 -1.35
CA GLY A 227 -19.93 -11.08 -1.39
C GLY A 227 -20.61 -11.49 -0.08
N LEU A 228 -21.71 -12.22 -0.23
CA LEU A 228 -22.47 -12.84 0.86
C LEU A 228 -21.97 -14.25 1.20
N SER A 229 -22.03 -14.60 2.47
CA SER A 229 -21.89 -15.98 2.94
C SER A 229 -23.20 -16.75 2.71
N ASN A 230 -23.09 -17.91 2.06
CA ASN A 230 -24.22 -18.76 1.68
C ASN A 230 -25.29 -18.03 0.81
N GLY A 231 -24.88 -16.96 0.12
CA GLY A 231 -25.75 -16.19 -0.77
C GLY A 231 -26.80 -15.30 -0.09
N GLU A 232 -26.82 -15.21 1.24
CA GLU A 232 -27.83 -14.44 1.99
C GLU A 232 -27.26 -13.63 3.16
N THR A 233 -26.20 -14.12 3.81
CA THR A 233 -25.71 -13.54 5.06
C THR A 233 -24.47 -12.67 4.84
N VAL A 234 -24.35 -11.59 5.61
CA VAL A 234 -23.18 -10.70 5.52
C VAL A 234 -21.90 -11.46 5.89
N SER A 235 -20.95 -11.54 4.94
CA SER A 235 -19.67 -12.22 5.18
C SER A 235 -18.79 -11.46 6.19
N PRO A 236 -17.82 -12.11 6.85
CA PRO A 236 -16.94 -11.44 7.81
C PRO A 236 -16.18 -10.23 7.23
N LEU A 237 -15.80 -10.29 5.94
CA LEU A 237 -15.15 -9.16 5.27
C LEU A 237 -16.12 -8.00 5.05
N LEU A 238 -17.36 -8.31 4.63
CA LEU A 238 -18.41 -7.32 4.42
C LEU A 238 -18.84 -6.65 5.73
N ALA A 239 -19.04 -7.43 6.79
CA ALA A 239 -19.34 -6.94 8.13
C ALA A 239 -18.29 -5.91 8.59
N LYS A 240 -16.99 -6.19 8.40
CA LYS A 240 -15.92 -5.26 8.76
C LYS A 240 -15.97 -3.95 7.98
N ARG A 241 -16.46 -3.94 6.74
CA ARG A 241 -16.67 -2.71 5.95
C ARG A 241 -17.82 -1.90 6.52
N ILE A 242 -18.95 -2.57 6.81
CA ILE A 242 -20.13 -1.93 7.41
C ILE A 242 -19.78 -1.34 8.79
N GLU A 243 -19.17 -2.13 9.68
CA GLU A 243 -18.68 -1.68 10.99
C GLU A 243 -17.75 -0.47 10.87
N ARG A 244 -16.87 -0.45 9.86
CA ARG A 244 -15.95 0.67 9.64
C ARG A 244 -16.69 1.95 9.24
N ALA A 245 -17.72 1.83 8.40
CA ALA A 245 -18.60 2.92 8.02
C ALA A 245 -19.44 3.41 9.20
N ILE A 246 -20.01 2.49 10.00
CA ILE A 246 -20.73 2.78 11.25
C ILE A 246 -19.84 3.54 12.25
N ALA A 247 -18.59 3.12 12.41
CA ALA A 247 -17.65 3.82 13.28
C ALA A 247 -17.37 5.26 12.79
N PHE A 248 -17.34 5.49 11.48
CA PHE A 248 -17.20 6.82 10.91
C PHE A 248 -18.47 7.66 11.13
N TYR A 249 -19.65 7.11 10.85
CA TYR A 249 -20.96 7.71 11.08
C TYR A 249 -21.08 8.25 12.51
N TRP A 250 -20.85 7.39 13.51
CA TRP A 250 -20.94 7.78 14.92
C TRP A 250 -19.87 8.79 15.33
N LYS A 251 -18.68 8.72 14.73
CA LYS A 251 -17.62 9.69 15.01
C LYS A 251 -18.02 11.08 14.49
N GLN A 252 -18.47 11.18 13.25
CA GLN A 252 -18.90 12.44 12.66
C GLN A 252 -20.14 12.99 13.37
N SER A 253 -21.14 12.15 13.64
CA SER A 253 -22.35 12.52 14.39
C SER A 253 -22.01 13.17 15.73
N ARG A 254 -21.10 12.58 16.52
CA ARG A 254 -20.67 13.14 17.81
C ARG A 254 -19.89 14.45 17.70
N GLU A 255 -19.05 14.60 16.67
CA GLU A 255 -18.15 15.76 16.55
C GLU A 255 -18.78 16.95 15.82
N THR A 256 -19.81 16.71 14.99
CA THR A 256 -20.38 17.75 14.11
C THR A 256 -21.89 17.88 14.16
N LEU A 257 -22.60 16.96 14.84
CA LEU A 257 -24.06 16.88 14.86
C LEU A 257 -24.71 16.70 13.48
N SER A 258 -23.92 16.37 12.44
CA SER A 258 -24.37 16.13 11.07
C SER A 258 -23.92 14.74 10.62
N PRO A 259 -24.68 13.67 10.90
CA PRO A 259 -24.34 12.32 10.43
C PRO A 259 -24.38 12.24 8.89
N PRO A 260 -23.53 11.41 8.27
CA PRO A 260 -23.63 11.11 6.84
C PRO A 260 -24.72 10.05 6.57
N LYS A 261 -25.35 10.09 5.39
CA LYS A 261 -26.17 8.97 4.90
C LYS A 261 -25.29 7.81 4.42
N PHE A 262 -25.76 6.58 4.58
CA PHE A 262 -25.12 5.41 3.99
C PHE A 262 -25.63 5.16 2.58
N ILE A 263 -24.74 4.68 1.71
CA ILE A 263 -25.10 4.04 0.46
C ILE A 263 -24.54 2.63 0.51
N MET A 264 -25.40 1.64 0.74
CA MET A 264 -25.01 0.23 0.65
C MET A 264 -25.01 -0.16 -0.82
N SER A 265 -23.82 -0.36 -1.40
CA SER A 265 -23.62 -0.56 -2.84
C SER A 265 -23.08 -1.95 -3.15
N GLY A 266 -23.93 -2.75 -3.77
CA GLY A 266 -23.68 -4.12 -4.18
C GLY A 266 -24.94 -4.78 -4.71
N GLY A 267 -24.92 -5.18 -5.98
CA GLY A 267 -26.00 -5.93 -6.61
C GLY A 267 -26.03 -7.40 -6.20
N GLN A 268 -26.65 -8.22 -7.04
CA GLN A 268 -26.82 -9.65 -6.79
C GLN A 268 -25.83 -10.45 -7.63
N GLY A 269 -24.89 -11.12 -6.96
CA GLY A 269 -24.00 -12.08 -7.59
C GLY A 269 -24.75 -13.32 -8.08
N ALA A 270 -24.14 -14.06 -9.02
CA ALA A 270 -24.74 -15.29 -9.58
C ALA A 270 -25.03 -16.37 -8.51
N ASP A 271 -24.22 -16.40 -7.46
CA ASP A 271 -24.34 -17.35 -6.34
C ASP A 271 -25.12 -16.76 -5.15
N GLU A 272 -25.75 -15.59 -5.32
CA GLU A 272 -26.46 -14.86 -4.26
C GLU A 272 -27.97 -14.88 -4.48
N LYS A 273 -28.72 -15.08 -3.39
CA LYS A 273 -30.19 -15.14 -3.41
C LYS A 273 -30.85 -13.78 -3.23
N ILE A 274 -30.12 -12.84 -2.63
CA ILE A 274 -30.53 -11.45 -2.46
C ILE A 274 -29.38 -10.53 -2.86
N PRO A 275 -29.66 -9.28 -3.28
CA PRO A 275 -28.61 -8.29 -3.51
C PRO A 275 -27.80 -8.02 -2.23
N GLU A 276 -26.48 -7.86 -2.36
CA GLU A 276 -25.61 -7.56 -1.23
C GLU A 276 -26.11 -6.33 -0.45
N ALA A 277 -26.54 -5.28 -1.15
CA ALA A 277 -27.05 -4.05 -0.56
C ALA A 277 -28.23 -4.26 0.40
N ALA A 278 -29.11 -5.24 0.12
CA ALA A 278 -30.24 -5.57 0.97
C ALA A 278 -29.76 -6.19 2.30
N ALA A 279 -28.85 -7.17 2.22
CA ALA A 279 -28.25 -7.80 3.41
C ALA A 279 -27.46 -6.77 4.24
N MET A 280 -26.72 -5.89 3.57
CA MET A 280 -25.94 -4.82 4.21
C MET A 280 -26.81 -3.82 4.96
N LYS A 281 -27.97 -3.44 4.38
CA LYS A 281 -28.95 -2.57 5.04
C LYS A 281 -29.49 -3.22 6.31
N THR A 282 -29.96 -4.45 6.23
CA THR A 282 -30.48 -5.20 7.39
C THR A 282 -29.45 -5.26 8.51
N TYR A 283 -28.21 -5.64 8.17
CA TYR A 283 -27.13 -5.70 9.14
C TYR A 283 -26.83 -4.35 9.78
N ALA A 284 -26.80 -3.25 9.02
CA ALA A 284 -26.55 -1.92 9.58
C ALA A 284 -27.67 -1.44 10.52
N VAL A 285 -28.93 -1.77 10.21
CA VAL A 285 -30.07 -1.49 11.07
C VAL A 285 -29.98 -2.26 12.39
N GLU A 286 -29.62 -3.55 12.33
CA GLU A 286 -29.36 -4.36 13.53
C GLU A 286 -28.22 -3.82 14.40
N GLN A 287 -27.26 -3.11 13.79
CA GLN A 287 -26.17 -2.42 14.50
C GLN A 287 -26.56 -1.00 14.99
N GLY A 288 -27.83 -0.61 14.87
CA GLY A 288 -28.38 0.63 15.42
C GLY A 288 -28.31 1.85 14.50
N ILE A 289 -28.12 1.66 13.19
CA ILE A 289 -28.28 2.75 12.22
C ILE A 289 -29.76 2.90 11.83
N PRO A 290 -30.35 4.10 11.86
CA PRO A 290 -31.72 4.31 11.41
C PRO A 290 -31.90 3.95 9.93
N ALA A 291 -33.01 3.29 9.58
CA ALA A 291 -33.24 2.77 8.24
C ALA A 291 -33.38 3.88 7.17
N GLU A 292 -33.85 5.05 7.59
CA GLU A 292 -34.00 6.28 6.81
C GLU A 292 -32.65 6.92 6.43
N GLU A 293 -31.58 6.61 7.17
CA GLU A 293 -30.22 7.06 6.86
C GLU A 293 -29.52 6.15 5.83
N ILE A 294 -30.18 5.08 5.36
CA ILE A 294 -29.58 4.07 4.50
C ILE A 294 -30.26 4.03 3.13
N LEU A 295 -29.52 4.45 2.11
CA LEU A 295 -29.83 4.25 0.71
C LEU A 295 -29.24 2.92 0.22
N MET A 296 -29.93 2.26 -0.71
CA MET A 296 -29.46 1.01 -1.33
C MET A 296 -29.17 1.23 -2.80
N GLU A 297 -28.07 0.66 -3.26
CA GLU A 297 -27.70 0.50 -4.66
C GLU A 297 -27.50 -0.99 -4.92
N SER A 298 -28.43 -1.61 -5.65
CA SER A 298 -28.54 -3.07 -5.80
C SER A 298 -28.37 -3.56 -7.24
N GLN A 299 -27.79 -2.75 -8.13
CA GLN A 299 -27.70 -3.06 -9.56
C GLN A 299 -26.26 -3.38 -10.01
N SER A 300 -25.28 -2.99 -9.23
CA SER A 300 -23.86 -3.17 -9.55
C SER A 300 -23.40 -4.62 -9.55
N THR A 301 -22.54 -4.96 -10.52
CA THR A 301 -21.84 -6.26 -10.60
C THR A 301 -20.33 -6.12 -10.47
N THR A 302 -19.83 -4.88 -10.54
CA THR A 302 -18.40 -4.57 -10.42
C THR A 302 -18.16 -3.38 -9.50
N THR A 303 -16.95 -3.27 -8.96
CA THR A 303 -16.56 -2.11 -8.15
C THR A 303 -16.63 -0.78 -8.93
N LEU A 304 -16.43 -0.80 -10.25
CA LEU A 304 -16.59 0.39 -11.08
C LEU A 304 -18.06 0.83 -11.13
N GLU A 305 -18.98 -0.14 -11.26
CA GLU A 305 -20.42 0.10 -11.22
C GLU A 305 -20.89 0.55 -9.85
N ASN A 306 -20.36 -0.02 -8.76
CA ASN A 306 -20.64 0.46 -7.40
C ASN A 306 -20.41 1.98 -7.31
N MET A 307 -19.25 2.44 -7.78
CA MET A 307 -18.88 3.86 -7.74
C MET A 307 -19.78 4.69 -8.66
N ARG A 308 -20.06 4.21 -9.88
CA ARG A 308 -20.90 4.93 -10.85
C ARG A 308 -22.34 5.08 -10.36
N PHE A 309 -22.98 3.98 -9.95
CA PHE A 309 -24.38 4.00 -9.53
C PHE A 309 -24.57 4.70 -8.19
N SER A 310 -23.62 4.56 -7.25
CA SER A 310 -23.64 5.38 -6.03
C SER A 310 -23.53 6.88 -6.34
N LYS A 311 -22.67 7.26 -7.30
CA LYS A 311 -22.55 8.65 -7.75
C LYS A 311 -23.86 9.16 -8.34
N GLU A 312 -24.51 8.38 -9.20
CA GLU A 312 -25.82 8.74 -9.78
C GLU A 312 -26.91 8.96 -8.72
N ILE A 313 -26.94 8.13 -7.67
CA ILE A 313 -27.86 8.32 -6.53
C ILE A 313 -27.58 9.65 -5.82
N MET A 314 -26.32 9.96 -5.51
CA MET A 314 -25.95 11.20 -4.83
C MET A 314 -26.19 12.44 -5.70
N ASP A 315 -25.88 12.38 -7.00
CA ASP A 315 -26.11 13.48 -7.95
C ASP A 315 -27.61 13.83 -8.03
N ARG A 316 -28.49 12.83 -7.94
CA ARG A 316 -29.95 13.04 -7.91
C ARG A 316 -30.45 13.61 -6.58
N GLU A 317 -29.93 13.12 -5.45
CA GLU A 317 -30.35 13.56 -4.12
C GLU A 317 -29.81 14.95 -3.76
N LYS A 318 -28.60 15.29 -4.22
CA LYS A 318 -27.92 16.54 -3.88
C LYS A 318 -27.18 17.13 -5.10
N PRO A 319 -27.92 17.68 -6.09
CA PRO A 319 -27.35 18.17 -7.36
C PRO A 319 -26.41 19.37 -7.17
N GLU A 320 -26.58 20.15 -6.10
CA GLU A 320 -25.71 21.27 -5.73
C GLU A 320 -24.30 20.83 -5.26
N GLY A 321 -24.09 19.52 -5.08
CA GLY A 321 -22.82 18.92 -4.73
C GLY A 321 -22.79 18.34 -3.31
N TYR A 322 -21.90 17.36 -3.14
CA TYR A 322 -21.77 16.57 -1.92
C TYR A 322 -20.31 16.26 -1.60
N GLN A 323 -20.07 15.89 -0.35
CA GLN A 323 -18.84 15.25 0.10
C GLN A 323 -19.12 13.78 0.38
N ALA A 324 -18.31 12.89 -0.18
CA ALA A 324 -18.48 11.45 0.00
C ALA A 324 -17.17 10.77 0.37
N ILE A 325 -17.30 9.68 1.11
CA ILE A 325 -16.24 8.69 1.30
C ILE A 325 -16.77 7.30 0.97
N PHE A 326 -15.88 6.34 0.78
CA PHE A 326 -16.25 4.94 0.63
C PHE A 326 -15.52 4.04 1.63
N ALA A 327 -16.19 3.00 2.11
CA ALA A 327 -15.67 1.99 3.01
C ALA A 327 -15.38 0.69 2.28
N SER A 328 -14.16 0.17 2.44
CA SER A 328 -13.76 -1.12 1.90
C SER A 328 -12.64 -1.75 2.74
N ASN A 329 -12.24 -2.98 2.43
CA ASN A 329 -11.11 -3.61 3.11
C ASN A 329 -9.78 -2.91 2.77
N ASN A 330 -8.87 -2.87 3.73
CA ASN A 330 -7.60 -2.15 3.64
C ASN A 330 -6.71 -2.51 2.44
N TYR A 331 -6.75 -3.75 1.93
CA TYR A 331 -6.01 -4.14 0.74
C TYR A 331 -6.65 -3.61 -0.55
N HIS A 332 -7.97 -3.35 -0.56
CA HIS A 332 -8.76 -3.03 -1.74
C HIS A 332 -9.00 -1.51 -1.94
N ILE A 333 -8.89 -0.72 -0.86
CA ILE A 333 -9.24 0.72 -0.91
C ILE A 333 -8.48 1.52 -1.98
N PHE A 334 -7.25 1.16 -2.31
CA PHE A 334 -6.47 1.88 -3.33
C PHE A 334 -7.07 1.66 -4.73
N ARG A 335 -7.34 0.41 -5.11
CA ARG A 335 -7.97 0.10 -6.40
C ARG A 335 -9.40 0.62 -6.48
N ALA A 336 -10.17 0.51 -5.39
CA ALA A 336 -11.49 1.13 -5.32
C ALA A 336 -11.41 2.66 -5.54
N GLY A 337 -10.39 3.32 -4.97
CA GLY A 337 -10.13 4.74 -5.22
C GLY A 337 -9.80 5.05 -6.68
N MET A 338 -9.08 4.16 -7.38
CA MET A 338 -8.83 4.30 -8.82
C MET A 338 -10.13 4.26 -9.63
N TYR A 339 -11.09 3.41 -9.25
CA TYR A 339 -12.40 3.37 -9.90
C TYR A 339 -13.25 4.59 -9.58
N ALA A 340 -13.19 5.11 -8.36
CA ALA A 340 -13.85 6.38 -8.01
C ALA A 340 -13.32 7.53 -8.88
N ASP A 341 -11.99 7.66 -9.04
CA ASP A 341 -11.35 8.65 -9.93
C ASP A 341 -11.81 8.46 -11.39
N GLN A 342 -11.89 7.20 -11.85
CA GLN A 342 -12.29 6.88 -13.22
C GLN A 342 -13.73 7.32 -13.56
N VAL A 343 -14.65 7.30 -12.60
CA VAL A 343 -16.04 7.77 -12.78
C VAL A 343 -16.23 9.23 -12.37
N GLY A 344 -15.16 9.95 -12.03
CA GLY A 344 -15.20 11.34 -11.59
C GLY A 344 -15.82 11.54 -10.19
N LEU A 345 -15.90 10.47 -9.38
CA LEU A 345 -16.39 10.54 -8.01
C LEU A 345 -15.24 10.95 -7.07
N LYS A 346 -15.33 12.17 -6.52
CA LYS A 346 -14.39 12.67 -5.52
C LYS A 346 -14.70 12.07 -4.14
N ALA A 347 -14.30 10.82 -3.94
CA ALA A 347 -14.47 10.13 -2.66
C ALA A 347 -13.16 9.50 -2.15
N ASP A 348 -12.87 9.71 -0.87
CA ASP A 348 -11.73 9.08 -0.20
C ASP A 348 -12.12 7.71 0.38
N GLY A 349 -11.16 6.78 0.37
CA GLY A 349 -11.37 5.43 0.94
C GLY A 349 -11.04 5.35 2.42
N ILE A 350 -11.91 4.73 3.23
CA ILE A 350 -11.64 4.29 4.60
C ILE A 350 -11.47 2.77 4.67
N GLY A 351 -10.29 2.33 5.12
CA GLY A 351 -9.94 0.91 5.22
C GLY A 351 -10.52 0.23 6.45
N ALA A 352 -11.18 -0.91 6.24
CA ALA A 352 -11.56 -1.89 7.24
C ALA A 352 -10.44 -2.93 7.43
N LYS A 353 -10.28 -3.43 8.66
CA LYS A 353 -9.26 -4.45 8.97
C LYS A 353 -9.56 -5.76 8.26
N THR A 354 -8.51 -6.42 7.79
CA THR A 354 -8.55 -7.75 7.18
C THR A 354 -7.70 -8.72 7.99
N ALA A 355 -8.05 -10.00 7.98
CA ALA A 355 -7.26 -11.03 8.63
C ALA A 355 -5.82 -11.06 8.06
N LYS A 356 -4.82 -11.08 8.95
CA LYS A 356 -3.40 -10.98 8.55
C LYS A 356 -2.95 -12.08 7.59
N TYR A 357 -3.44 -13.31 7.77
CA TYR A 357 -3.10 -14.44 6.89
C TYR A 357 -3.63 -14.24 5.46
N TYR A 358 -4.71 -13.47 5.28
CA TYR A 358 -5.32 -13.24 3.97
C TYR A 358 -4.65 -12.08 3.20
N LEU A 359 -3.99 -11.17 3.92
CA LEU A 359 -3.41 -9.96 3.33
C LEU A 359 -2.42 -10.22 2.17
N PRO A 360 -1.45 -11.15 2.26
CA PRO A 360 -0.48 -11.34 1.18
C PRO A 360 -1.16 -11.76 -0.12
N ASN A 361 -2.04 -12.76 -0.05
CA ASN A 361 -2.80 -13.22 -1.21
C ASN A 361 -3.74 -12.13 -1.76
N ALA A 362 -4.40 -11.39 -0.86
CA ALA A 362 -5.26 -10.29 -1.25
C ALA A 362 -4.50 -9.17 -1.99
N PHE A 363 -3.32 -8.76 -1.50
CA PHE A 363 -2.49 -7.75 -2.17
C PHE A 363 -1.96 -8.24 -3.52
N LEU A 364 -1.59 -9.52 -3.66
CA LEU A 364 -1.22 -10.09 -4.96
C LEU A 364 -2.39 -10.05 -5.95
N ARG A 365 -3.61 -10.38 -5.50
CA ARG A 365 -4.80 -10.27 -6.35
C ARG A 365 -5.07 -8.85 -6.80
N GLU A 366 -4.97 -7.88 -5.89
CA GLU A 366 -5.13 -6.46 -6.23
C GLU A 366 -4.04 -5.97 -7.19
N PHE A 367 -2.81 -6.44 -7.01
CA PHE A 367 -1.70 -6.15 -7.92
C PHE A 367 -1.97 -6.70 -9.32
N VAL A 368 -2.36 -7.98 -9.44
CA VAL A 368 -2.72 -8.60 -10.72
C VAL A 368 -3.86 -7.85 -11.41
N ALA A 369 -4.90 -7.43 -10.66
CA ALA A 369 -5.99 -6.64 -11.21
C ALA A 369 -5.49 -5.31 -11.82
N ILE A 370 -4.57 -4.61 -11.14
CA ILE A 370 -3.97 -3.37 -11.65
C ILE A 370 -3.07 -3.63 -12.87
N LEU A 371 -2.30 -4.73 -12.87
CA LEU A 371 -1.53 -5.14 -14.05
C LEU A 371 -2.44 -5.34 -15.27
N VAL A 372 -3.59 -5.99 -15.08
CA VAL A 372 -4.59 -6.19 -16.15
C VAL A 372 -5.16 -4.85 -16.63
N MET A 373 -5.47 -3.92 -15.72
CA MET A 373 -5.93 -2.56 -16.08
C MET A 373 -4.92 -1.80 -16.95
N LYS A 374 -3.62 -2.10 -16.81
CA LYS A 374 -2.53 -1.46 -17.57
C LYS A 374 -1.77 -2.45 -18.46
N LYS A 375 -2.40 -3.55 -18.88
CA LYS A 375 -1.75 -4.69 -19.58
C LYS A 375 -0.88 -4.30 -20.77
N ARG A 376 -1.31 -3.30 -21.55
CA ARG A 376 -0.57 -2.82 -22.73
C ARG A 376 0.83 -2.31 -22.38
N VAL A 377 0.95 -1.57 -21.27
CA VAL A 377 2.24 -1.03 -20.81
C VAL A 377 3.17 -2.18 -20.38
N HIS A 378 2.64 -3.15 -19.64
CA HIS A 378 3.44 -4.27 -19.15
C HIS A 378 3.88 -5.21 -20.28
N ILE A 379 3.02 -5.46 -21.28
CA ILE A 379 3.38 -6.25 -22.46
C ILE A 379 4.54 -5.56 -23.21
N VAL A 380 4.44 -4.26 -23.48
CA VAL A 380 5.50 -3.50 -24.16
C VAL A 380 6.81 -3.56 -23.36
N MET A 381 6.78 -3.35 -22.04
CA MET A 381 7.98 -3.42 -21.21
C MET A 381 8.62 -4.80 -21.19
N CYS A 382 7.82 -5.87 -21.06
CA CYS A 382 8.34 -7.24 -21.12
C CYS A 382 8.96 -7.54 -22.51
N SER A 383 8.31 -7.11 -23.60
CA SER A 383 8.87 -7.28 -24.94
C SER A 383 10.20 -6.53 -25.12
N LEU A 384 10.32 -5.31 -24.58
CA LEU A 384 11.57 -4.55 -24.64
C LEU A 384 12.69 -5.21 -23.81
N ILE A 385 12.37 -5.72 -22.62
CA ILE A 385 13.33 -6.47 -21.79
C ILE A 385 13.81 -7.72 -22.53
N THR A 386 12.89 -8.51 -23.08
CA THR A 386 13.22 -9.71 -23.85
C THR A 386 14.07 -9.37 -25.07
N LEU A 387 13.68 -8.35 -25.85
CA LEU A 387 14.42 -7.93 -27.03
C LEU A 387 15.85 -7.51 -26.68
N PHE A 388 16.01 -6.68 -25.64
CA PHE A 388 17.33 -6.25 -25.18
C PHE A 388 18.21 -7.42 -24.76
N SER A 389 17.69 -8.36 -23.96
CA SER A 389 18.44 -9.54 -23.52
C SER A 389 18.80 -10.48 -24.67
N VAL A 390 17.93 -10.61 -25.68
CA VAL A 390 18.22 -11.41 -26.89
C VAL A 390 19.32 -10.76 -27.72
N LEU A 391 19.26 -9.44 -27.93
CA LEU A 391 20.33 -8.71 -28.62
C LEU A 391 21.67 -8.83 -27.90
N LEU A 392 21.66 -8.76 -26.55
CA LEU A 392 22.84 -8.97 -25.73
C LEU A 392 23.38 -10.41 -25.87
N ALA A 393 22.50 -11.41 -25.92
CA ALA A 393 22.90 -12.80 -26.12
C ALA A 393 23.53 -13.02 -27.51
N ILE A 394 22.96 -12.41 -28.57
CA ILE A 394 23.52 -12.44 -29.93
C ILE A 394 24.89 -11.77 -29.95
N ALA A 395 25.02 -10.57 -29.37
CA ALA A 395 26.30 -9.87 -29.30
C ALA A 395 27.35 -10.68 -28.54
N ASN A 396 26.98 -11.29 -27.41
CA ASN A 396 27.87 -12.15 -26.63
C ASN A 396 28.30 -13.39 -27.43
N TYR A 397 27.38 -14.02 -28.16
CA TYR A 397 27.70 -15.14 -29.04
C TYR A 397 28.72 -14.71 -30.11
N LEU A 398 28.45 -13.64 -30.86
CA LEU A 398 29.34 -13.15 -31.93
C LEU A 398 30.73 -12.71 -31.44
N LEU A 399 30.86 -12.30 -30.17
CA LEU A 399 32.15 -11.90 -29.59
C LEU A 399 32.94 -13.08 -28.99
N THR A 400 32.30 -14.21 -28.73
CA THR A 400 32.91 -15.40 -28.10
C THR A 400 33.05 -16.60 -29.05
N SER A 401 32.34 -16.58 -30.18
CA SER A 401 32.55 -17.42 -31.38
C SER A 401 33.62 -16.81 -32.27
#